data_AF-A0A379PNB9-F1
#
_entry.id   AF-A0A379PNB9-F1
#
_cell.length_a   1.000
_cell.length_b   1.000
_cell.length_c   1.000
_cell.angle_alpha   90.00
_cell.angle_beta   90.00
_cell.angle_gamma   90.00
#
_symmetry.space_group_name_H-M   'P 1'
#
loop_
_entity.id
_entity.type
_entity.pdbx_description
1 polymer ?
#
loop_
_entity_poly.entity_id
_entity_poly.type
_entity_poly.pdbx_seq_one_letter_code
_entity_poly.pdbx_strand_id
1 'polypeptide(L)'
;MALRAIFESAFDITYLLTIFTLGVLILRGGPARRGELPAQLAGWTAIVLGFGDSFHLLARAWALNTTGVEAHHVSLGYGKLVTALTMTAFYVLVYLLILRRWPTARETRTEGTYRPLGPSPVMSIVVYTAAIVHVLLVL
;
A
#
# COMPACT_ATOMS: atom_id res chain seq x y z
N MET A 1 -29.25 -7.07 7.02
CA MET A 1 -28.54 -6.70 5.78
C MET A 1 -28.15 -5.22 5.76
N ALA A 2 -29.08 -4.27 5.99
CA ALA A 2 -28.79 -2.82 5.91
C ALA A 2 -27.70 -2.32 6.87
N LEU A 3 -27.75 -2.67 8.16
CA LEU A 3 -26.75 -2.21 9.15
C LEU A 3 -25.31 -2.63 8.80
N ARG A 4 -25.14 -3.86 8.29
CA ARG A 4 -23.84 -4.39 7.87
C ARG A 4 -23.29 -3.60 6.67
N ALA A 5 -24.11 -3.37 5.66
CA ALA A 5 -23.70 -2.61 4.47
C ALA A 5 -23.29 -1.16 4.81
N ILE A 6 -24.03 -0.52 5.73
CA ILE A 6 -23.73 0.84 6.20
C ILE A 6 -22.39 0.85 6.96
N PHE A 7 -22.20 -0.08 7.90
CA PHE A 7 -20.97 -0.15 8.70
C PHE A 7 -19.74 -0.46 7.83
N GLU A 8 -19.82 -1.46 6.94
CA GLU A 8 -18.72 -1.80 6.02
C GLU A 8 -18.39 -0.64 5.09
N SER A 9 -19.39 0.03 4.51
CA SER A 9 -19.16 1.19 3.63
C SER A 9 -18.56 2.38 4.39
N ALA A 10 -19.03 2.66 5.61
CA ALA A 10 -18.50 3.76 6.43
C ALA A 10 -17.05 3.49 6.86
N PHE A 11 -16.73 2.26 7.24
CA PHE A 11 -15.37 1.83 7.56
C PHE A 11 -14.45 1.99 6.34
N ASP A 12 -14.86 1.49 5.17
CA ASP A 12 -14.08 1.55 3.93
C ASP A 12 -13.81 3.00 3.49
N ILE A 13 -14.80 3.89 3.58
CA ILE A 13 -14.65 5.32 3.28
C ILE A 13 -13.67 5.97 4.26
N THR A 14 -13.83 5.73 5.56
CA THR A 14 -12.97 6.31 6.60
C THR A 14 -11.52 5.84 6.43
N TYR A 15 -11.33 4.56 6.10
CA TYR A 15 -10.03 3.97 5.79
C TYR A 15 -9.36 4.67 4.60
N LEU A 16 -10.05 4.77 3.47
CA LEU A 16 -9.52 5.41 2.25
C LEU A 16 -9.16 6.86 2.51
N LEU A 17 -10.05 7.62 3.16
CA LEU A 17 -9.79 9.02 3.51
C LEU A 17 -8.56 9.15 4.41
N THR A 18 -8.39 8.27 5.39
CA THR A 18 -7.25 8.29 6.30
C THR A 18 -5.94 8.05 5.54
N ILE A 19 -5.88 7.00 4.71
CA ILE A 19 -4.67 6.68 3.93
C ILE A 19 -4.31 7.79 2.94
N PHE A 20 -5.28 8.31 2.20
CA PHE A 20 -5.03 9.42 1.27
C PHE A 20 -4.58 10.68 2.02
N THR A 21 -5.22 11.00 3.14
CA THR A 21 -4.85 12.16 3.96
C THR A 21 -3.43 12.02 4.49
N LEU A 22 -3.07 10.85 5.05
CA LEU A 22 -1.72 10.60 5.54
C LEU A 22 -0.68 10.67 4.40
N GLY A 23 -0.97 10.08 3.25
CA GLY A 23 -0.09 10.14 2.07
C GLY A 23 0.18 11.57 1.63
N VAL A 24 -0.88 12.39 1.51
CA VAL A 24 -0.77 13.81 1.14
C VAL A 24 -0.04 14.62 2.22
N LEU A 25 -0.31 14.38 3.51
CA LEU A 25 0.37 15.06 4.60
C LEU A 25 1.88 14.75 4.61
N ILE A 26 2.26 13.50 4.38
CA ILE A 26 3.66 13.08 4.28
C ILE A 26 4.34 13.77 3.08
N LEU A 27 3.69 13.79 1.91
CA LEU A 27 4.21 14.45 0.72
C LEU A 27 4.32 15.98 0.87
N ARG A 28 3.37 16.61 1.56
CA ARG A 28 3.40 18.05 1.83
C ARG A 28 4.54 18.42 2.77
N GLY A 29 4.83 17.56 3.74
CA GLY A 29 5.96 17.70 4.66
C GLY A 29 5.94 18.98 5.50
N GLY A 30 6.78 19.01 6.54
CA GLY A 30 7.22 20.27 7.15
C GLY A 30 8.49 20.77 6.47
N PRO A 31 8.91 22.03 6.69
CA PRO A 31 10.15 22.59 6.10
C PRO A 31 11.38 21.70 6.31
N ALA A 32 11.44 21.00 7.44
CA ALA A 32 12.55 20.12 7.82
C ALA A 32 12.60 18.77 7.08
N ARG A 33 11.51 18.31 6.44
CA ARG A 33 11.42 16.99 5.78
C ARG A 33 11.08 17.09 4.29
N ARG A 34 10.81 18.30 3.80
CA ARG A 34 10.48 18.55 2.40
C ARG A 34 11.70 18.26 1.53
N GLY A 35 11.59 17.28 0.63
CA GLY A 35 12.68 16.89 -0.25
C GLY A 35 13.42 15.62 0.17
N GLU A 36 13.20 15.12 1.40
CA GLU A 36 13.79 13.83 1.80
C GLU A 36 13.21 12.68 0.98
N LEU A 37 14.06 11.99 0.22
CA LEU A 37 13.67 10.88 -0.65
C LEU A 37 12.86 9.78 0.09
N PRO A 38 13.22 9.37 1.33
CA PRO A 38 12.41 8.41 2.08
C PRO A 38 11.02 8.92 2.48
N ALA A 39 10.88 10.20 2.81
CA ALA A 39 9.58 10.79 3.13
C ALA A 39 8.68 10.84 1.90
N GLN A 40 9.24 11.23 0.75
CA GLN A 40 8.50 11.21 -0.52
C GLN A 40 8.07 9.80 -0.92
N LEU A 41 8.97 8.81 -0.81
CA LEU A 41 8.65 7.41 -1.05
C LEU A 41 7.52 6.92 -0.14
N ALA A 42 7.57 7.21 1.16
CA ALA A 42 6.51 6.83 2.10
C ALA A 42 5.14 7.44 1.75
N GLY A 43 5.12 8.72 1.34
CA GLY A 43 3.90 9.39 0.91
C GLY A 43 3.31 8.78 -0.37
N TRP A 44 4.16 8.51 -1.37
CA TRP A 44 3.74 7.83 -2.60
C TRP A 44 3.26 6.40 -2.35
N THR A 45 3.93 5.65 -1.47
CA THR A 45 3.51 4.31 -1.04
C THR A 45 2.09 4.33 -0.49
N ALA A 46 1.75 5.30 0.38
CA ALA A 46 0.41 5.44 0.94
C ALA A 46 -0.64 5.78 -0.13
N ILE A 47 -0.32 6.69 -1.06
CA ILE A 47 -1.25 7.06 -2.15
C ILE A 47 -1.51 5.88 -3.09
N VAL A 48 -0.48 5.13 -3.47
CA VAL A 48 -0.62 3.95 -4.34
C VAL A 48 -1.45 2.86 -3.66
N LEU A 49 -1.24 2.64 -2.36
CA LEU A 49 -2.06 1.72 -1.55
C LEU A 49 -3.54 2.13 -1.57
N GLY A 50 -3.84 3.38 -1.19
CA GLY A 50 -5.21 3.87 -1.14
C GLY A 50 -5.90 3.88 -2.52
N PHE A 51 -5.15 4.20 -3.58
CA PHE A 51 -5.67 4.14 -4.95
C PHE A 51 -6.03 2.72 -5.35
N GLY A 52 -5.14 1.75 -5.12
CA GLY A 52 -5.40 0.33 -5.39
C GLY A 52 -6.63 -0.18 -4.66
N ASP A 53 -6.68 0.07 -3.36
CA ASP A 53 -7.77 -0.41 -2.51
C ASP A 53 -9.13 0.18 -2.92
N SER A 54 -9.16 1.42 -3.42
CA SER A 54 -10.41 2.05 -3.84
C SER A 54 -11.15 1.24 -4.91
N PHE A 55 -10.45 0.53 -5.82
CA PHE A 55 -11.10 -0.22 -6.89
C PHE A 55 -11.85 -1.47 -6.39
N HIS A 56 -11.34 -2.17 -5.39
CA HIS A 56 -12.08 -3.31 -4.82
C HIS A 56 -13.09 -2.86 -3.76
N LEU A 57 -12.76 -1.85 -2.95
CA LEU A 57 -13.64 -1.34 -1.89
C LEU A 57 -14.89 -0.65 -2.46
N LEU A 58 -14.74 0.18 -3.50
CA LEU A 58 -15.88 0.84 -4.15
C LEU A 58 -16.79 -0.16 -4.87
N ALA A 59 -16.20 -1.14 -5.57
CA ALA A 59 -16.98 -2.20 -6.23
C ALA A 59 -17.77 -3.03 -5.18
N ARG A 60 -17.15 -3.33 -4.04
CA ARG A 60 -17.81 -4.04 -2.92
C ARG A 60 -18.91 -3.22 -2.28
N ALA A 61 -18.65 -1.95 -1.98
CA ALA A 61 -19.65 -1.04 -1.41
C ALA A 61 -20.84 -0.87 -2.37
N TRP A 62 -20.60 -0.72 -3.67
CA TRP A 62 -21.66 -0.69 -4.68
C TRP A 62 -22.49 -1.97 -4.64
N ALA A 63 -21.84 -3.13 -4.69
CA ALA A 63 -22.54 -4.41 -4.77
C ALA A 63 -23.40 -4.70 -3.53
N LEU A 64 -22.93 -4.31 -2.34
CA LEU A 64 -23.67 -4.46 -1.08
C LEU A 64 -24.89 -3.51 -0.98
N ASN A 65 -24.83 -2.34 -1.63
CA ASN A 65 -25.88 -1.33 -1.56
C ASN A 65 -26.88 -1.39 -2.73
N THR A 66 -26.71 -2.32 -3.68
CA THR A 66 -27.57 -2.43 -4.87
C THR A 66 -28.19 -3.83 -5.01
N THR A 67 -27.83 -4.58 -6.05
CA THR A 67 -28.44 -5.87 -6.43
C THR A 67 -27.76 -7.09 -5.80
N GLY A 68 -26.83 -6.87 -4.85
CA GLY A 68 -26.10 -7.93 -4.16
C GLY A 68 -24.78 -8.32 -4.86
N VAL A 69 -23.89 -8.96 -4.11
CA VAL A 69 -22.53 -9.35 -4.55
C VAL A 69 -22.57 -10.34 -5.73
N GLU A 70 -23.64 -11.14 -5.82
CA GLU A 70 -23.82 -12.14 -6.88
C GLU A 70 -24.16 -11.54 -8.25
N ALA A 71 -24.75 -10.34 -8.30
CA ALA A 71 -25.05 -9.69 -9.57
C ALA A 71 -23.84 -8.94 -10.17
N HIS A 72 -22.78 -8.72 -9.38
CA HIS A 72 -21.65 -7.84 -9.73
C HIS A 72 -20.30 -8.57 -9.83
N HIS A 73 -20.29 -9.88 -10.05
CA HIS A 73 -19.07 -10.69 -10.13
C HIS A 73 -18.02 -10.14 -11.10
N VAL A 74 -18.45 -9.60 -12.25
CA VAL A 74 -17.55 -9.00 -13.24
C VAL A 74 -16.87 -7.74 -12.69
N SER A 75 -17.63 -6.83 -12.08
CA SER A 75 -17.11 -5.58 -11.49
C SER A 75 -16.17 -5.87 -10.31
N LEU A 76 -16.51 -6.83 -9.45
CA LEU A 76 -15.65 -7.27 -8.36
C LEU A 76 -14.35 -7.92 -8.88
N GLY A 77 -14.42 -8.69 -9.96
CA GLY A 77 -13.25 -9.29 -10.60
C GLY A 77 -12.27 -8.24 -11.13
N TYR A 78 -12.77 -7.22 -11.83
CA TYR A 78 -11.94 -6.10 -12.27
C TYR A 78 -11.32 -5.31 -11.11
N GLY A 79 -12.10 -5.05 -10.05
CA GLY A 79 -11.58 -4.39 -8.84
C GLY A 79 -10.42 -5.16 -8.20
N LYS A 80 -10.52 -6.49 -8.12
CA LYS A 80 -9.46 -7.37 -7.63
C LYS A 80 -8.23 -7.37 -8.53
N LEU A 81 -8.41 -7.42 -9.85
CA LEU A 81 -7.29 -7.36 -10.80
C LEU A 81 -6.48 -6.07 -10.65
N VAL A 82 -7.17 -4.92 -10.62
CA VAL A 82 -6.52 -3.62 -10.43
C VAL A 82 -5.81 -3.59 -9.07
N THR A 83 -6.47 -4.06 -8.01
CA THR A 83 -5.88 -4.13 -6.66
C THR A 83 -4.60 -4.99 -6.66
N ALA A 84 -4.57 -6.15 -7.32
CA ALA A 84 -3.39 -7.01 -7.40
C ALA A 84 -2.22 -6.33 -8.10
N LEU A 85 -2.48 -5.61 -9.20
CA LEU A 85 -1.46 -4.83 -9.91
C LEU A 85 -0.90 -3.70 -9.03
N THR A 86 -1.78 -2.93 -8.40
CA THR A 86 -1.38 -1.82 -7.52
C THR A 86 -0.68 -2.29 -6.26
N MET A 87 -1.06 -3.45 -5.71
CA MET A 87 -0.39 -4.06 -4.56
C MET A 87 1.03 -4.50 -4.91
N THR A 88 1.23 -5.02 -6.11
CA THR A 88 2.58 -5.33 -6.62
C THR A 88 3.45 -4.06 -6.66
N ALA A 89 2.91 -2.95 -7.18
CA ALA A 89 3.60 -1.66 -7.16
C ALA A 89 3.86 -1.14 -5.74
N PHE A 90 2.91 -1.31 -4.82
CA PHE A 90 3.07 -1.00 -3.40
C PHE A 90 4.24 -1.75 -2.77
N TYR A 91 4.35 -3.07 -2.98
CA TYR A 91 5.46 -3.87 -2.45
C TYR A 91 6.82 -3.42 -2.99
N VAL A 92 6.88 -3.03 -4.27
CA VAL A 92 8.09 -2.43 -4.86
C VAL A 92 8.44 -1.12 -4.16
N LEU A 93 7.45 -0.24 -3.93
CA LEU A 93 7.69 1.04 -3.25
C LEU A 93 8.13 0.86 -1.78
N VAL A 94 7.53 -0.10 -1.07
CA VAL A 94 7.97 -0.48 0.29
C VAL A 94 9.40 -1.00 0.28
N TYR A 95 9.74 -1.88 -0.65
CA TYR A 95 11.10 -2.40 -0.79
C TYR A 95 12.11 -1.28 -1.06
N LEU A 96 11.79 -0.36 -1.97
CA LEU A 96 12.61 0.82 -2.26
C LEU A 96 12.75 1.73 -1.04
N LEU A 97 11.66 1.96 -0.29
CA LEU A 97 11.68 2.76 0.94
C LEU A 97 12.63 2.16 1.98
N ILE A 98 12.53 0.84 2.19
CA ILE A 98 13.40 0.10 3.11
C ILE A 98 14.85 0.22 2.65
N LEU A 99 15.13 -0.02 1.36
CA LEU A 99 16.49 0.11 0.83
C LEU A 99 17.08 1.51 1.06
N ARG A 100 16.27 2.56 0.99
CA ARG A 100 16.71 3.93 1.27
C ARG A 100 16.89 4.24 2.75
N ARG A 101 16.26 3.47 3.64
CA ARG A 101 16.41 3.61 5.09
C ARG A 101 17.61 2.87 5.66
N TRP A 102 18.09 1.84 4.97
CA TRP A 102 19.22 1.03 5.37
C TRP A 102 20.39 1.25 4.41
N PRO A 103 21.41 2.06 4.77
CA PRO A 103 22.55 2.33 3.89
C PRO A 103 23.27 1.03 3.49
N THR A 104 23.73 0.98 2.23
CA THR A 104 24.41 -0.20 1.67
C THR A 104 25.91 -0.16 1.93
N ALA A 105 26.60 -1.30 1.72
CA ALA A 105 28.02 -1.52 2.01
C ALA A 105 28.99 -0.47 1.48
N ARG A 106 28.62 0.17 0.37
CA ARG A 106 29.42 1.18 -0.28
C ARG A 106 29.38 2.54 0.43
N GLU A 107 28.30 2.84 1.15
CA GLU A 107 28.05 4.15 1.78
C GLU A 107 28.59 4.20 3.22
N THR A 108 28.63 3.06 3.90
CA THR A 108 29.14 2.92 5.28
C THR A 108 30.64 2.70 5.40
N ARG A 109 31.34 2.29 4.34
CA ARG A 109 32.82 2.13 4.35
C ARG A 109 33.55 3.45 4.67
N THR A 110 32.87 4.57 4.46
CA THR A 110 33.31 5.93 4.78
C THR A 110 33.16 6.34 6.26
N GLU A 111 32.38 5.61 7.08
CA GLU A 111 32.05 6.01 8.47
C GLU A 111 32.57 5.05 9.57
N GLY A 112 33.37 4.03 9.24
CA GLY A 112 34.03 3.17 10.24
C GLY A 112 33.11 2.34 11.14
N THR A 113 31.79 2.39 10.93
CA THR A 113 30.78 1.75 11.78
C THR A 113 30.16 0.56 11.01
N TYR A 114 30.43 -0.67 11.46
CA TYR A 114 29.85 -1.88 10.88
C TYR A 114 28.37 -2.02 11.28
N ARG A 115 27.46 -1.48 10.45
CA ARG A 115 26.03 -1.80 10.48
C ARG A 115 25.70 -2.83 9.38
N PRO A 116 24.74 -3.74 9.60
CA PRO A 116 24.30 -4.68 8.57
C PRO A 116 23.85 -3.92 7.31
N LEU A 117 24.28 -4.44 6.17
CA LEU A 117 24.27 -3.78 4.87
C LEU A 117 22.95 -4.06 4.15
N GLY A 118 22.06 -3.06 4.07
CA GLY A 118 20.75 -3.19 3.44
C GLY A 118 19.71 -4.00 4.25
N PRO A 119 18.52 -4.24 3.69
CA PRO A 119 17.50 -5.09 4.30
C PRO A 119 18.09 -6.47 4.63
N SER A 120 17.84 -7.00 5.83
CA SER A 120 18.25 -8.36 6.15
C SER A 120 17.62 -9.35 5.13
N PRO A 121 18.29 -10.46 4.79
CA PRO A 121 17.73 -11.47 3.89
C PRO A 121 16.32 -11.93 4.33
N VAL A 122 16.11 -12.02 5.64
CA VAL A 122 14.81 -12.32 6.26
C VAL A 122 13.76 -11.28 5.89
N MET A 123 14.07 -9.98 5.97
CA MET A 123 13.13 -8.90 5.61
C MET A 123 12.78 -8.92 4.12
N SER A 124 13.76 -9.15 3.25
CA SER A 124 13.48 -9.30 1.80
C SER A 124 12.57 -10.48 1.53
N ILE A 125 12.83 -11.64 2.15
CA ILE A 125 11.96 -12.83 2.04
C ILE A 125 10.55 -12.49 2.51
N VAL A 126 10.39 -11.84 3.66
CA VAL A 126 9.07 -11.45 4.19
C VAL A 126 8.31 -10.57 3.21
N VAL A 127 8.95 -9.56 2.62
CA VAL A 127 8.29 -8.66 1.65
C VAL A 127 7.88 -9.42 0.39
N TYR A 128 8.74 -10.27 -0.17
CA TYR A 128 8.41 -11.06 -1.36
C TYR A 128 7.33 -12.11 -1.08
N THR A 129 7.41 -12.82 0.04
CA THR A 129 6.39 -13.79 0.44
C THR A 129 5.04 -13.10 0.65
N ALA A 130 5.01 -11.94 1.31
CA ALA A 130 3.78 -11.17 1.47
C ALA A 130 3.20 -10.74 0.12
N ALA A 131 4.04 -10.29 -0.82
CA ALA A 131 3.61 -9.92 -2.16
C ALA A 131 3.01 -11.10 -2.93
N ILE A 132 3.70 -12.24 -2.95
CA ILE A 132 3.27 -13.45 -3.66
C ILE A 132 1.97 -13.97 -3.05
N VAL A 133 1.91 -14.11 -1.72
CA VAL A 133 0.72 -14.59 -1.01
C VAL A 133 -0.46 -13.67 -1.28
N HIS A 134 -0.27 -12.34 -1.24
CA HIS A 134 -1.35 -11.41 -1.50
C HIS A 134 -1.87 -11.51 -2.93
N VAL A 135 -0.98 -11.54 -3.93
CA VAL A 135 -1.38 -11.71 -5.34
C VAL A 135 -2.12 -13.03 -5.54
N LEU A 136 -1.65 -14.13 -4.95
CA LEU A 136 -2.31 -15.44 -5.05
C LEU A 136 -3.66 -15.52 -4.32
N LEU A 137 -3.86 -14.74 -3.25
CA LEU A 137 -5.14 -14.70 -2.54
C LEU A 137 -6.17 -13.78 -3.22
N VAL A 138 -5.70 -12.80 -3.99
CA VAL A 138 -6.55 -11.82 -4.67
C VAL A 138 -6.98 -12.28 -6.06
N LEU A 139 -6.14 -13.04 -6.78
CA LEU A 139 -6.47 -13.69 -8.05
C LEU A 139 -7.31 -14.95 -7.83
#